data_AF-A0A705DP63-F1
#
_entry.id   AF-A0A705DP63-F1
#
_cell.length_a   1.000
_cell.length_b   1.000
_cell.length_c   1.000
_cell.angle_alpha   90.00
_cell.angle_beta   90.00
_cell.angle_gamma   90.00
#
_symmetry.space_group_name_H-M   'P 1'
#
loop_
_entity.id
_entity.type
_entity.pdbx_description
1 polymer ?
#
loop_
_entity_poly.entity_id
_entity_poly.type
_entity_poly.pdbx_seq_one_letter_code
_entity_poly.pdbx_strand_id
1 'polypeptide(L)'
;MRDYLPETIKFLKDNKVKNIIIVGPFPVWKKTMIDTIEDMGINSGRTVPWSMTDETRNLRDNDKYLRELAKEHSLTYISPLETMCTESYCKAIIGNRIAYPIQYDNAHLTPEGSGWFIEEVKKQISK
;
A
#
# COMPACT_ATOMS: atom_id res chain seq x y z
N MET A 1 -12.50 -7.43 -11.93
CA MET A 1 -11.51 -6.32 -11.88
C MET A 1 -10.17 -6.77 -12.43
N ARG A 2 -9.64 -7.93 -12.00
CA ARG A 2 -8.41 -8.52 -12.57
C ARG A 2 -8.46 -8.66 -14.09
N ASP A 3 -9.62 -9.01 -14.63
CA ASP A 3 -9.81 -9.25 -16.07
C ASP A 3 -9.60 -8.02 -16.95
N TYR A 4 -9.76 -6.80 -16.40
CA TYR A 4 -9.63 -5.55 -17.18
C TYR A 4 -8.21 -4.96 -17.14
N LEU A 5 -7.33 -5.46 -16.26
CA LEU A 5 -5.98 -4.91 -16.11
C LEU A 5 -5.09 -5.16 -17.35
N PRO A 6 -5.06 -6.36 -17.95
CA PRO A 6 -4.28 -6.59 -19.17
C PRO A 6 -4.73 -5.68 -20.33
N GLU A 7 -6.04 -5.49 -20.49
CA GLU A 7 -6.61 -4.61 -21.52
C GLU A 7 -6.24 -3.15 -21.28
N THR A 8 -6.25 -2.70 -20.03
CA THR A 8 -5.82 -1.35 -19.65
C THR A 8 -4.34 -1.13 -19.95
N ILE A 9 -3.47 -2.10 -19.60
CA ILE A 9 -2.03 -2.05 -19.91
C ILE A 9 -1.83 -1.99 -21.43
N LYS A 10 -2.55 -2.83 -22.18
CA LYS A 10 -2.49 -2.83 -23.65
C LYS A 10 -2.90 -1.47 -24.21
N PHE A 11 -4.02 -0.91 -23.76
CA PHE A 11 -4.49 0.40 -24.18
C PHE A 11 -3.43 1.49 -23.96
N LEU A 12 -2.78 1.53 -22.81
CA LEU A 12 -1.72 2.50 -22.51
C LEU A 12 -0.50 2.31 -23.43
N LYS A 13 -0.08 1.07 -23.68
CA LYS A 13 1.04 0.75 -24.60
C LYS A 13 0.73 1.14 -26.04
N ASP A 14 -0.47 0.83 -26.53
CA ASP A 14 -0.93 1.19 -27.88
C ASP A 14 -0.95 2.72 -28.08
N ASN A 15 -1.21 3.47 -27.00
CA ASN A 15 -1.14 4.93 -26.97
C ASN A 15 0.26 5.50 -26.63
N LYS A 16 1.30 4.67 -26.75
CA LYS A 16 2.72 5.08 -26.62
C LYS A 16 3.11 5.62 -25.23
N VAL A 17 2.38 5.26 -24.18
CA VAL A 17 2.79 5.56 -22.79
C VAL A 17 4.05 4.76 -22.48
N LYS A 18 5.16 5.47 -22.22
CA LYS A 18 6.49 4.84 -22.05
C LYS A 18 6.71 4.27 -20.65
N ASN A 19 6.22 4.97 -19.64
CA ASN A 19 6.48 4.64 -18.24
C ASN A 19 5.15 4.29 -17.57
N ILE A 20 4.86 3.00 -17.50
CA ILE A 20 3.69 2.48 -16.77
C ILE A 20 4.20 1.85 -15.49
N ILE A 21 3.72 2.36 -14.35
CA ILE A 21 4.04 1.86 -13.03
C ILE A 21 2.74 1.32 -12.42
N ILE A 22 2.77 0.08 -11.96
CA ILE A 22 1.65 -0.52 -11.23
C ILE A 22 1.93 -0.33 -9.74
N VAL A 23 1.01 0.33 -9.05
CA VAL A 23 1.03 0.45 -7.59
C VAL A 23 0.03 -0.55 -7.02
N GLY A 24 0.51 -1.41 -6.14
CA GLY A 24 -0.27 -2.45 -5.49
C GLY A 24 -1.32 -1.93 -4.49
N PRO A 25 -2.00 -2.85 -3.79
CA PRO A 25 -2.96 -2.47 -2.77
C PRO A 25 -2.26 -1.86 -1.55
N PHE A 26 -2.92 -0.88 -0.93
CA PHE A 26 -2.59 -0.42 0.41
C PHE A 26 -3.26 -1.33 1.46
N PRO A 27 -2.79 -1.32 2.72
CA PRO A 27 -3.49 -1.97 3.82
C PRO A 27 -4.94 -1.45 3.93
N VAL A 28 -5.89 -2.36 4.09
CA VAL A 28 -7.30 -2.03 4.38
C VAL A 28 -7.65 -2.65 5.72
N TRP A 29 -8.28 -1.86 6.58
CA TRP A 29 -8.54 -2.19 7.98
C TRP A 29 -9.99 -2.60 8.21
N LYS A 30 -10.22 -3.39 9.26
CA LYS A 30 -11.57 -3.77 9.72
C LYS A 30 -12.36 -2.57 10.27
N LYS A 31 -11.66 -1.57 10.80
CA LYS A 31 -12.21 -0.31 11.33
C LYS A 31 -11.41 0.87 10.78
N THR A 32 -11.76 2.11 11.13
CA THR A 32 -10.91 3.25 10.78
C THR A 32 -9.53 3.11 11.44
N MET A 33 -8.51 3.80 10.91
CA MET A 33 -7.18 3.79 11.52
C MET A 33 -7.22 4.28 12.97
N ILE A 34 -8.01 5.32 13.27
CA ILE A 34 -8.15 5.85 14.65
C ILE A 34 -8.75 4.80 15.57
N ASP A 35 -9.87 4.17 15.20
CA ASP A 35 -10.49 3.14 16.04
C ASP A 35 -9.54 1.95 16.25
N THR A 36 -8.78 1.58 15.21
CA THR A 36 -7.78 0.50 15.30
C THR A 36 -6.66 0.85 16.29
N ILE A 37 -6.23 2.11 16.30
CA ILE A 37 -5.24 2.63 17.25
C ILE A 37 -5.80 2.64 18.67
N GLU A 38 -7.06 3.07 18.86
CA GLU A 38 -7.71 3.08 20.17
C GLU A 38 -7.86 1.67 20.74
N ASP A 39 -8.26 0.70 19.92
CA ASP A 39 -8.45 -0.70 20.34
C ASP A 39 -7.13 -1.39 20.72
N MET A 40 -6.09 -1.21 19.90
CA MET A 40 -4.86 -1.99 20.00
C MET A 40 -3.74 -1.28 20.77
N GLY A 41 -3.86 0.04 20.92
CA GLY A 41 -2.73 0.90 21.22
C GLY A 41 -1.69 0.90 20.10
N ILE A 42 -0.59 1.61 20.34
CA ILE A 42 0.55 1.70 19.43
C ILE A 42 1.81 1.20 20.14
N ASN A 43 2.57 0.34 19.46
CA ASN A 43 3.87 -0.10 19.95
C ASN A 43 4.97 0.94 19.68
N SER A 44 6.18 0.69 20.20
CA SER A 44 7.35 1.56 19.98
C SER A 44 7.74 1.73 18.49
N GLY A 45 7.38 0.76 17.65
CA GLY A 45 7.57 0.81 16.19
C GLY A 45 6.54 1.67 15.45
N ARG A 46 5.54 2.22 16.16
CA ARG A 46 4.43 2.99 15.57
C ARG A 46 3.57 2.18 14.61
N THR A 47 3.40 0.90 14.94
CA THR A 47 2.65 -0.06 14.14
C THR A 47 1.52 -0.69 14.93
N VAL A 48 0.56 -1.26 14.20
CA VAL A 48 -0.51 -2.12 14.73
C VAL A 48 -0.43 -3.51 14.07
N PRO A 49 -1.01 -4.55 14.68
CA PRO A 49 -0.94 -5.91 14.13
C PRO A 49 -1.62 -6.06 12.76
N TRP A 50 -1.03 -6.87 11.88
CA TRP A 50 -1.59 -7.22 10.57
C TRP A 50 -2.99 -7.85 10.68
N SER A 51 -3.28 -8.56 11.77
CA SER A 51 -4.59 -9.21 12.03
C SER A 51 -5.77 -8.23 12.07
N MET A 52 -5.51 -6.92 12.17
CA MET A 52 -6.52 -5.87 12.11
C MET A 52 -6.91 -5.49 10.68
N THR A 53 -6.21 -6.00 9.67
CA THR A 53 -6.57 -5.82 8.27
C THR A 53 -7.83 -6.62 7.90
N ASP A 54 -8.58 -6.13 6.93
CA ASP A 54 -9.77 -6.79 6.37
C ASP A 54 -9.33 -7.92 5.42
N GLU A 55 -9.38 -9.15 5.94
CA GLU A 55 -8.99 -10.36 5.21
C GLU A 55 -9.85 -10.63 3.97
N THR A 56 -11.08 -10.11 3.93
CA THR A 56 -11.98 -10.28 2.78
C THR A 56 -11.46 -9.57 1.53
N ARG A 57 -10.52 -8.63 1.68
CA ARG A 57 -9.87 -7.91 0.58
C ARG A 57 -8.79 -8.71 -0.12
N ASN A 58 -8.36 -9.82 0.47
CA ASN A 58 -7.30 -10.68 -0.06
C ASN A 58 -6.05 -9.89 -0.53
N LEU A 59 -5.57 -8.99 0.34
CA LEU A 59 -4.57 -7.97 -0.01
C LEU A 59 -3.25 -8.59 -0.52
N ARG A 60 -2.77 -9.65 0.14
CA ARG A 60 -1.48 -10.29 -0.23
C ARG A 60 -1.55 -11.03 -1.55
N ASP A 61 -2.63 -11.77 -1.83
CA ASP A 61 -2.77 -12.43 -3.13
C ASP A 61 -2.97 -11.41 -4.26
N ASN A 62 -3.66 -10.30 -3.98
CA ASN A 62 -3.79 -9.21 -4.94
C ASN A 62 -2.43 -8.55 -5.21
N ASP A 63 -1.61 -8.29 -4.18
CA ASP A 63 -0.25 -7.78 -4.35
C ASP A 63 0.62 -8.72 -5.19
N LYS A 64 0.60 -10.02 -4.86
CA LYS A 64 1.32 -11.06 -5.61
C LYS A 64 0.87 -11.12 -7.06
N TYR A 65 -0.44 -11.12 -7.31
CA TYR A 65 -0.99 -11.15 -8.67
C TYR A 65 -0.53 -9.94 -9.49
N LEU A 66 -0.61 -8.73 -8.92
CA LEU A 66 -0.20 -7.51 -9.62
C LEU A 66 1.31 -7.47 -9.88
N ARG A 67 2.12 -8.02 -8.97
CA ARG A 67 3.56 -8.17 -9.17
C ARG A 67 3.90 -9.07 -10.35
N GLU A 68 3.25 -10.23 -10.45
CA GLU A 68 3.47 -11.14 -11.58
C GLU A 68 2.95 -10.53 -12.88
N LEU A 69 1.78 -9.87 -12.87
CA LEU A 69 1.26 -9.17 -14.05
C LEU A 69 2.22 -8.07 -14.53
N ALA A 70 2.80 -7.29 -13.61
CA ALA A 70 3.79 -6.28 -13.94
C ALA A 70 5.03 -6.92 -14.58
N LYS A 71 5.53 -8.03 -14.02
CA LYS A 71 6.67 -8.77 -14.53
C LYS A 71 6.41 -9.34 -15.93
N GLU A 72 5.25 -9.96 -16.16
CA GLU A 72 4.82 -10.47 -17.47
C GLU A 72 4.83 -9.37 -18.55
N HIS A 73 4.45 -8.15 -18.17
CA HIS A 73 4.43 -7.01 -19.07
C HIS A 73 5.69 -6.13 -19.05
N SER A 74 6.74 -6.54 -18.32
CA SER A 74 7.99 -5.78 -18.13
C SER A 74 7.77 -4.35 -17.61
N LEU A 75 6.89 -4.21 -16.62
CA LEU A 75 6.52 -2.94 -15.97
C LEU A 75 7.13 -2.84 -14.58
N THR A 76 7.30 -1.61 -14.10
CA THR A 76 7.68 -1.37 -12.70
C THR A 76 6.50 -1.65 -11.78
N TYR A 77 6.75 -2.40 -10.71
CA TYR A 77 5.78 -2.66 -9.65
C TYR A 77 6.26 -2.04 -8.33
N ILE A 78 5.34 -1.38 -7.62
CA ILE A 78 5.56 -0.87 -6.27
C ILE A 78 4.54 -1.54 -5.37
N SER A 79 4.99 -2.18 -4.29
CA SER A 79 4.12 -2.75 -3.26
C SER A 79 3.98 -1.81 -2.07
N PRO A 80 2.80 -1.19 -1.86
CA PRO A 80 2.54 -0.49 -0.63
C PRO A 80 2.50 -1.40 0.59
N LEU A 81 2.05 -2.65 0.44
CA LEU A 81 2.06 -3.62 1.54
C LEU A 81 3.48 -3.87 2.05
N GLU A 82 4.46 -4.13 1.18
CA GLU A 82 5.85 -4.33 1.63
C GLU A 82 6.48 -3.04 2.19
N THR A 83 6.03 -1.88 1.71
CA THR A 83 6.53 -0.59 2.21
C THR A 83 5.96 -0.24 3.59
N MET A 84 4.69 -0.57 3.83
CA MET A 84 3.97 -0.20 5.06
C MET A 84 3.97 -1.31 6.11
N CYS A 85 4.18 -2.57 5.71
CA CYS A 85 3.94 -3.72 6.55
C CYS A 85 5.09 -4.73 6.52
N THR A 86 5.21 -5.41 7.65
CA THR A 86 5.90 -6.68 7.79
C THR A 86 4.88 -7.81 7.81
N GLU A 87 5.33 -9.05 8.00
CA GLU A 87 4.45 -10.21 8.18
C GLU A 87 3.45 -10.06 9.33
N SER A 88 3.83 -9.32 10.38
CA SER A 88 3.06 -9.27 11.63
C SER A 88 2.48 -7.90 11.95
N TYR A 89 3.05 -6.82 11.39
CA TYR A 89 2.73 -5.46 11.79
C TYR A 89 2.74 -4.50 10.60
N CYS A 90 1.84 -3.52 10.64
CA CYS A 90 1.71 -2.46 9.65
C CYS A 90 1.83 -1.08 10.29
N LYS A 91 2.43 -0.15 9.57
CA LYS A 91 2.51 1.26 9.95
C LYS A 91 1.12 1.82 10.21
N ALA A 92 0.97 2.52 11.34
CA ALA A 92 -0.29 3.13 11.75
C ALA A 92 -0.14 4.63 11.98
N ILE A 93 1.00 5.05 12.54
CA ILE A 93 1.31 6.46 12.74
C ILE A 93 2.71 6.82 12.21
N ILE A 94 2.85 8.05 11.75
CA ILE A 94 4.10 8.65 11.26
C ILE A 94 4.37 9.98 12.00
N GLY A 95 5.58 10.51 11.83
CA GLY A 95 6.03 11.72 12.52
C GLY A 95 6.61 11.44 13.91
N ASN A 96 7.60 12.24 14.32
CA ASN A 96 8.34 12.03 15.57
C ASN A 96 7.78 12.78 16.78
N ARG A 97 7.53 14.09 16.63
CA ARG A 97 7.01 14.95 17.70
C ARG A 97 5.49 15.03 17.70
N ILE A 98 4.90 15.03 16.51
CA ILE A 98 3.45 14.98 16.30
C ILE A 98 3.18 13.66 15.60
N ALA A 99 2.24 12.89 16.16
CA ALA A 99 1.79 11.63 15.59
C ALA A 99 0.65 11.89 14.62
N TYR A 100 0.84 11.49 13.36
CA TYR A 100 -0.21 11.54 12.35
C TYR A 100 -0.62 10.11 11.98
N PRO A 101 -1.92 9.78 12.00
CA PRO A 101 -2.42 8.54 11.41
C PRO A 101 -2.00 8.45 9.95
N ILE A 102 -1.56 7.27 9.52
CA ILE A 102 -1.14 7.06 8.12
C ILE A 102 -2.34 7.00 7.17
N GLN A 103 -3.53 6.66 7.67
CA GLN A 103 -4.79 6.59 6.93
C GLN A 103 -5.89 7.36 7.64
N TYR A 104 -6.76 8.00 6.85
CA TYR A 104 -7.87 8.83 7.32
C TYR A 104 -9.05 7.97 7.80
N ASP A 105 -9.41 6.98 6.99
CA ASP A 105 -10.45 6.00 7.29
C ASP A 105 -9.81 4.60 7.36
N ASN A 106 -10.53 3.57 6.92
CA ASN A 106 -10.05 2.21 6.91
C ASN A 106 -9.19 1.85 5.67
N ALA A 107 -8.99 2.75 4.69
CA ALA A 107 -8.29 2.42 3.45
C ALA A 107 -7.51 3.59 2.82
N HIS A 108 -7.96 4.83 2.96
CA HIS A 108 -7.37 5.98 2.27
C HIS A 108 -6.28 6.63 3.10
N LEU A 109 -5.12 6.90 2.49
CA LEU A 109 -4.01 7.59 3.15
C LEU A 109 -4.42 9.02 3.56
N THR A 110 -3.88 9.49 4.69
CA THR A 110 -3.85 10.93 4.98
C THR A 110 -2.85 11.64 4.05
N PRO A 111 -2.89 12.98 3.91
CA PRO A 111 -1.87 13.73 3.19
C PRO A 111 -0.45 13.44 3.72
N GLU A 112 -0.27 13.38 5.03
CA GLU A 112 1.00 13.05 5.67
C GLU A 112 1.40 11.60 5.36
N GLY A 113 0.45 10.66 5.43
CA GLY A 113 0.67 9.25 5.10
C GLY A 113 1.11 9.04 3.65
N SER A 114 0.48 9.75 2.72
CA SER A 114 0.87 9.76 1.30
C SER A 114 2.27 10.34 1.10
N GLY A 115 2.57 11.48 1.73
CA GLY A 115 3.90 12.08 1.69
C GLY A 115 4.98 11.13 2.21
N TRP A 116 4.75 10.50 3.36
CA TRP A 116 5.65 9.51 3.93
C TRP A 116 5.85 8.30 3.00
N PHE A 117 4.78 7.75 2.43
CA PHE A 117 4.86 6.61 1.51
C PHE A 117 5.74 6.92 0.30
N ILE A 118 5.55 8.09 -0.33
CA ILE A 118 6.35 8.50 -1.48
C ILE A 118 7.83 8.63 -1.12
N GLU A 119 8.17 9.16 0.06
CA GLU A 119 9.56 9.24 0.51
C GLU A 119 10.17 7.85 0.76
N GLU A 120 9.42 6.88 1.30
CA GLU A 120 9.91 5.50 1.44
C GLU A 120 10.09 4.82 0.08
N VAL A 121 9.18 5.02 -0.86
CA VAL A 121 9.27 4.46 -2.23
C VAL A 121 10.46 5.04 -2.99
N LYS A 122 10.72 6.36 -2.88
CA LYS A 122 11.88 6.99 -3.54
C LYS A 122 13.20 6.33 -3.14
N LYS A 123 13.34 5.89 -1.89
CA LYS A 123 14.55 5.18 -1.41
C LYS A 123 14.73 3.81 -2.07
N GLN A 124 13.65 3.20 -2.54
CA GLN A 124 13.66 1.89 -3.21
C GLN A 124 13.97 2.01 -4.70
N ILE A 125 13.53 3.11 -5.35
CA ILE A 125 13.70 3.33 -6.79
C ILE A 125 15.01 4.08 -7.12
N SER A 126 15.56 4.88 -6.20
CA SER A 126 16.77 5.70 -6.45
C SER A 126 18.10 4.95 -6.21
N LYS A 127 18.11 3.62 -6.34
CA LYS A 127 19.33 2.78 -6.32
C LYS A 127 19.56 2.19 -7.70
#